data_AF-A0A3A4N9V4-F1
#
_entry.id   AF-A0A3A4N9V4-F1
#
_cell.length_a   1.000
_cell.length_b   1.000
_cell.length_c   1.000
_cell.angle_alpha   90.00
_cell.angle_beta   90.00
_cell.angle_gamma   90.00
#
_symmetry.space_group_name_H-M   'P 1'
#
loop_
_entity.id
_entity.type
_entity.pdbx_description
1 polymer ?
#
loop_
_entity_poly.entity_id
_entity_poly.type
_entity_poly.pdbx_seq_one_letter_code
_entity_poly.pdbx_strand_id
1 'polypeptide(L)'
;MCPFAMAQYGIFDQTADWGPRGSFKVEGSVEVVGTGANAIYNMAGNGDDIWNNDDEGFFVYTEKSGSWRLSAKVYWENPGGNDWAKIGVMMRETGNSATSRHYWIELRGAGFGDRTDAQWRMTTGGGSGNTQIFQADGSTNVSDPGDGLFLRITRYAEIDLVVSEYSFDGSNWIFAHSQTMAFQDTIAWGLAITNHDDNQVLAEAAVSNVKLEQVESVVAVTRGFDVSSFLPGQTINVTLNVSNPGAAKTVTLTETPPAAFTVSNISNGGTLSGGKITWSYNAPSGPSTLNYQVDVPANYNPSTTGYTARWSGTDGTLDFVGKTNLFLINVAVGDELFSFDFENAAQADQWTDLAGFWDVENGRFYEFLDAGGPLVTATGGFDLADVAITVQGMGLVGDADWGIAFRITDLNNHYSWQFVNSLLALIMYSGGARTELFTMAYPEELNVWQEFKVIAKGNVFYLYFNGEVMAVVENSTHAAGQVGFFGWVNAGTTISVEQVGGIAFDNFVVFAVTTPTDVSQWSIY
;
A
#
# COMPACT_ATOMS: atom_id res chain seq x y z
N MET A 1 12.23 48.79 5.79
CA MET A 1 10.82 48.42 5.54
C MET A 1 10.76 47.89 4.11
N CYS A 2 10.76 46.56 3.93
CA CYS A 2 10.41 45.95 2.64
C CYS A 2 8.89 45.91 2.53
N PRO A 3 8.28 46.25 1.38
CA PRO A 3 6.86 46.05 1.20
C PRO A 3 6.59 44.56 1.03
N PHE A 4 5.58 44.03 1.73
CA PHE A 4 4.99 42.74 1.42
C PHE A 4 4.46 42.83 -0.02
N ALA A 5 5.00 42.03 -0.93
CA ALA A 5 4.33 41.76 -2.19
C ALA A 5 3.03 41.02 -1.84
N MET A 6 1.87 41.64 -2.10
CA MET A 6 0.61 40.90 -2.06
C MET A 6 0.67 39.84 -3.15
N ALA A 7 0.31 38.61 -2.79
CA ALA A 7 0.11 37.52 -3.74
C ALA A 7 -0.83 38.02 -4.86
N GLN A 8 -0.42 37.82 -6.12
CA GLN A 8 -1.11 38.38 -7.29
C GLN A 8 -2.55 37.86 -7.42
N TYR A 9 -2.84 36.70 -6.82
CA TYR A 9 -4.11 36.00 -6.86
C TYR A 9 -4.58 35.67 -5.44
N GLY A 10 -4.81 36.68 -4.59
CA GLY A 10 -5.33 36.49 -3.23
C GLY A 10 -4.30 35.88 -2.27
N ILE A 11 -4.47 34.62 -1.88
CA ILE A 11 -3.49 33.88 -1.05
C ILE A 11 -2.45 33.12 -1.90
N PHE A 12 -2.64 33.09 -3.23
CA PHE A 12 -1.79 32.39 -4.18
C PHE A 12 -0.94 33.39 -5.00
N ASP A 13 0.26 32.96 -5.38
CA ASP A 13 1.25 33.79 -6.06
C ASP A 13 1.71 33.24 -7.41
N GLN A 14 1.23 32.06 -7.80
CA GLN A 14 1.60 31.38 -9.04
C GLN A 14 0.37 30.83 -9.77
N THR A 15 0.51 30.66 -11.08
CA THR A 15 -0.46 29.93 -11.92
C THR A 15 0.28 28.95 -12.81
N ALA A 16 -0.39 27.89 -13.21
CA ALA A 16 0.02 26.96 -14.23
C ALA A 16 -1.16 26.64 -15.12
N ASP A 17 -0.95 26.71 -16.42
CA ASP A 17 -1.94 26.37 -17.43
C ASP A 17 -1.37 25.22 -18.25
N TRP A 18 -1.63 23.98 -17.81
CA TRP A 18 -0.98 22.78 -18.32
C TRP A 18 -1.55 22.36 -19.69
N GLY A 19 -0.70 21.84 -20.57
CA GLY A 19 -1.06 21.39 -21.92
C GLY A 19 -0.69 22.38 -23.05
N PRO A 20 -1.24 22.18 -24.26
CA PRO A 20 -2.21 21.13 -24.63
C PRO A 20 -1.56 19.75 -24.82
N ARG A 21 -2.26 18.67 -24.45
CA ARG A 21 -2.03 17.29 -24.94
C ARG A 21 -2.78 17.06 -26.26
N GLY A 22 -3.96 17.68 -26.37
CA GLY A 22 -4.82 17.63 -27.55
C GLY A 22 -4.41 18.63 -28.64
N SER A 23 -5.36 18.89 -29.53
CA SER A 23 -5.20 19.82 -30.65
C SER A 23 -5.60 21.25 -30.31
N PHE A 24 -6.28 21.45 -29.18
CA PHE A 24 -6.98 22.68 -28.86
C PHE A 24 -7.10 22.92 -27.35
N LYS A 25 -6.57 24.04 -26.88
CA LYS A 25 -6.79 24.51 -25.51
C LYS A 25 -6.98 26.02 -25.44
N VAL A 26 -8.00 26.46 -24.70
CA VAL A 26 -8.17 27.86 -24.30
C VAL A 26 -7.39 28.10 -23.01
N GLU A 27 -6.64 29.20 -22.95
CA GLU A 27 -5.91 29.59 -21.75
C GLU A 27 -6.88 29.78 -20.57
N GLY A 28 -6.61 29.09 -19.48
CA GLY A 28 -7.36 29.25 -18.24
C GLY A 28 -7.04 30.58 -17.54
N SER A 29 -7.88 30.98 -16.59
CA SER A 29 -7.68 32.23 -15.86
C SER A 29 -8.28 32.21 -14.46
N VAL A 30 -7.83 33.15 -13.63
CA VAL A 30 -8.41 33.43 -12.32
C VAL A 30 -8.51 34.93 -12.10
N GLU A 31 -9.71 35.37 -11.73
CA GLU A 31 -9.97 36.71 -11.21
C GLU A 31 -10.32 36.60 -9.72
N VAL A 32 -9.64 37.38 -8.88
CA VAL A 32 -9.93 37.41 -7.44
C VAL A 32 -10.66 38.70 -7.10
N VAL A 33 -11.89 38.57 -6.60
CA VAL A 33 -12.69 39.68 -6.09
C VAL A 33 -12.78 39.63 -4.57
N GLY A 34 -12.82 40.80 -3.92
CA GLY A 34 -12.77 40.89 -2.46
C GLY A 34 -11.36 40.67 -1.88
N THR A 35 -11.28 40.50 -0.55
CA THR A 35 -9.99 40.32 0.16
C THR A 35 -10.15 39.46 1.41
N GLY A 36 -9.08 38.77 1.80
CA GLY A 36 -9.05 37.97 3.03
C GLY A 36 -10.09 36.85 3.00
N ALA A 37 -10.82 36.65 4.10
CA ALA A 37 -11.85 35.61 4.21
C ALA A 37 -13.04 35.79 3.25
N ASN A 38 -13.23 36.99 2.70
CA ASN A 38 -14.32 37.31 1.76
C ASN A 38 -13.85 37.25 0.29
N ALA A 39 -12.63 36.78 0.02
CA ALA A 39 -12.14 36.64 -1.35
C ALA A 39 -12.90 35.53 -2.08
N ILE A 40 -13.27 35.80 -3.33
CA ILE A 40 -13.85 34.83 -4.26
C ILE A 40 -12.91 34.75 -5.47
N TYR A 41 -12.58 33.52 -5.85
CA TYR A 41 -11.75 33.19 -7.01
C TYR A 41 -12.69 32.74 -8.12
N ASN A 42 -12.91 33.59 -9.10
CA ASN A 42 -13.64 33.25 -10.30
C ASN A 42 -12.64 32.59 -11.26
N MET A 43 -12.79 31.30 -11.48
CA MET A 43 -11.85 30.48 -12.22
C MET A 43 -12.46 30.04 -13.55
N ALA A 44 -11.66 30.10 -14.60
CA ALA A 44 -11.99 29.52 -15.90
C ALA A 44 -10.92 28.50 -16.31
N GLY A 45 -11.33 27.34 -16.80
CA GLY A 45 -10.42 26.25 -17.17
C GLY A 45 -10.88 25.50 -18.41
N ASN A 46 -9.91 25.01 -19.18
CA ASN A 46 -10.11 24.18 -20.35
C ASN A 46 -8.94 23.19 -20.47
N GLY A 47 -9.18 22.02 -21.05
CA GLY A 47 -8.20 20.95 -21.20
C GLY A 47 -8.82 19.57 -21.27
N ASP A 48 -8.13 18.64 -21.94
CA ASP A 48 -8.55 17.25 -22.14
C ASP A 48 -8.91 16.52 -20.84
N ASP A 49 -7.96 16.42 -19.89
CA ASP A 49 -8.23 15.94 -18.54
C ASP A 49 -7.05 16.19 -17.58
N ILE A 50 -7.34 16.30 -16.28
CA ILE A 50 -6.38 16.10 -15.20
C ILE A 50 -6.44 14.60 -14.84
N TRP A 51 -5.66 13.78 -15.55
CA TRP A 51 -5.68 12.32 -15.46
C TRP A 51 -4.47 11.65 -16.16
N ASN A 52 -4.34 10.33 -16.00
CA ASN A 52 -3.28 9.50 -16.57
C ASN A 52 -1.88 10.02 -16.21
N ASN A 53 -0.99 10.11 -17.20
CA ASN A 53 0.42 10.43 -17.03
C ASN A 53 0.78 11.89 -17.35
N ASP A 54 -0.18 12.76 -17.65
CA ASP A 54 0.06 14.18 -17.90
C ASP A 54 -1.28 14.94 -17.81
N ASP A 55 -1.30 16.07 -17.13
CA ASP A 55 -2.53 16.81 -16.83
C ASP A 55 -2.74 17.97 -17.79
N GLU A 56 -4.01 18.25 -18.11
CA GLU A 56 -4.44 19.40 -18.90
C GLU A 56 -5.56 20.15 -18.18
N GLY A 57 -5.30 21.42 -17.87
CA GLY A 57 -6.20 22.27 -17.07
C GLY A 57 -5.49 23.50 -16.54
N PHE A 58 -6.18 24.22 -15.65
CA PHE A 58 -5.67 25.45 -15.03
C PHE A 58 -5.53 25.29 -13.52
N PHE A 59 -4.46 25.84 -12.95
CA PHE A 59 -4.10 25.74 -11.55
C PHE A 59 -3.58 27.07 -11.01
N VAL A 60 -4.19 27.58 -9.94
CA VAL A 60 -3.70 28.75 -9.19
C VAL A 60 -3.19 28.28 -7.84
N TYR A 61 -1.95 28.62 -7.47
CA TYR A 61 -1.28 28.00 -6.34
C TYR A 61 -0.22 28.86 -5.67
N THR A 62 0.23 28.37 -4.51
CA THR A 62 1.44 28.82 -3.83
C THR A 62 2.22 27.60 -3.34
N GLU A 63 3.49 27.76 -2.99
CA GLU A 63 4.33 26.68 -2.49
C GLU A 63 4.59 26.81 -0.99
N LYS A 64 4.49 25.70 -0.27
CA LYS A 64 4.71 25.64 1.19
C LYS A 64 5.48 24.38 1.59
N SER A 65 6.38 24.55 2.55
CA SER A 65 7.10 23.46 3.24
C SER A 65 6.30 22.89 4.41
N GLY A 66 6.38 21.59 4.62
CA GLY A 66 5.81 20.88 5.76
C GLY A 66 4.30 20.62 5.67
N SER A 67 3.67 20.53 6.84
CA SER A 67 2.27 20.10 7.02
C SER A 67 1.29 21.28 6.96
N TRP A 68 0.37 21.22 6.00
CA TRP A 68 -0.61 22.27 5.72
C TRP A 68 -1.97 21.68 5.40
N ARG A 69 -2.98 22.53 5.47
CA ARG A 69 -4.37 22.26 5.15
C ARG A 69 -4.91 23.35 4.25
N LEU A 70 -5.46 22.97 3.09
CA LEU A 70 -6.17 23.85 2.18
C LEU A 70 -7.65 23.49 2.19
N SER A 71 -8.51 24.48 2.38
CA SER A 71 -9.97 24.33 2.29
C SER A 71 -10.60 25.43 1.45
N ALA A 72 -11.70 25.12 0.78
CA ALA A 72 -12.48 26.07 -0.01
C ALA A 72 -13.93 25.59 -0.18
N LYS A 73 -14.86 26.50 -0.46
CA LYS A 73 -16.20 26.18 -0.98
C LYS A 73 -16.17 26.35 -2.50
N VAL A 74 -16.38 25.26 -3.23
CA VAL A 74 -16.41 25.26 -4.70
C VAL A 74 -17.85 25.30 -5.20
N TYR A 75 -18.11 26.05 -6.26
CA TYR A 75 -19.41 26.17 -6.89
C TYR A 75 -19.25 26.26 -8.41
N TRP A 76 -19.97 25.42 -9.16
CA TRP A 76 -19.99 25.47 -10.61
C TRP A 76 -20.91 26.58 -11.10
N GLU A 77 -20.37 27.54 -11.86
CA GLU A 77 -21.19 28.51 -12.61
C GLU A 77 -21.57 27.93 -13.97
N ASN A 78 -20.61 27.25 -14.61
CA ASN A 78 -20.80 26.54 -15.87
C ASN A 78 -19.74 25.43 -16.00
N PRO A 79 -20.08 24.13 -15.94
CA PRO A 79 -19.09 23.06 -16.03
C PRO A 79 -18.54 22.82 -17.46
N GLY A 80 -18.95 23.60 -18.47
CA GLY A 80 -18.44 23.46 -19.84
C GLY A 80 -19.08 22.32 -20.64
N GLY A 81 -20.05 21.61 -20.07
CA GLY A 81 -20.93 20.66 -20.78
C GLY A 81 -20.48 19.20 -20.78
N ASN A 82 -19.22 18.91 -20.41
CA ASN A 82 -18.77 17.54 -20.17
C ASN A 82 -19.10 17.13 -18.73
N ASP A 83 -19.65 15.92 -18.57
CA ASP A 83 -19.95 15.34 -17.26
C ASP A 83 -18.71 15.20 -16.37
N TRP A 84 -17.52 15.12 -16.96
CA TRP A 84 -16.26 14.89 -16.26
C TRP A 84 -15.40 16.14 -16.06
N ALA A 85 -15.93 17.35 -16.30
CA ALA A 85 -15.29 18.57 -15.85
C ALA A 85 -15.01 18.52 -14.33
N LYS A 86 -13.92 19.13 -13.88
CA LYS A 86 -13.44 19.03 -12.49
C LYS A 86 -13.10 20.40 -11.93
N ILE A 87 -13.49 20.66 -10.68
CA ILE A 87 -13.07 21.81 -9.86
C ILE A 87 -12.73 21.30 -8.46
N GLY A 88 -11.63 21.75 -7.87
CA GLY A 88 -11.26 21.24 -6.55
C GLY A 88 -10.09 21.94 -5.87
N VAL A 89 -9.77 21.46 -4.68
CA VAL A 89 -8.57 21.83 -3.92
C VAL A 89 -7.50 20.76 -4.14
N MET A 90 -6.31 21.18 -4.56
CA MET A 90 -5.23 20.29 -4.97
C MET A 90 -3.93 20.61 -4.26
N MET A 91 -3.21 19.56 -3.85
CA MET A 91 -1.78 19.62 -3.58
C MET A 91 -1.01 18.86 -4.66
N ARG A 92 0.15 19.39 -5.05
CA ARG A 92 0.93 18.89 -6.19
C ARG A 92 2.41 18.98 -5.88
N GLU A 93 3.17 17.93 -6.18
CA GLU A 93 4.61 17.90 -5.91
C GLU A 93 5.36 19.06 -6.55
N THR A 94 5.08 19.33 -7.84
CA THR A 94 5.61 20.46 -8.60
C THR A 94 4.48 21.17 -9.32
N GLY A 95 4.19 22.41 -8.93
CA GLY A 95 3.00 23.16 -9.38
C GLY A 95 2.90 23.32 -10.90
N ASN A 96 4.00 23.67 -11.58
CA ASN A 96 3.97 23.95 -13.03
C ASN A 96 4.23 22.73 -13.92
N SER A 97 4.35 21.52 -13.35
CA SER A 97 4.64 20.30 -14.12
C SER A 97 3.38 19.47 -14.31
N ALA A 98 2.98 19.27 -15.57
CA ALA A 98 1.79 18.50 -15.95
C ALA A 98 1.92 16.99 -15.63
N THR A 99 3.14 16.45 -15.52
CA THR A 99 3.38 15.04 -15.17
C THR A 99 3.48 14.78 -13.67
N SER A 100 3.43 15.84 -12.84
CA SER A 100 3.70 15.77 -11.40
C SER A 100 2.75 14.86 -10.65
N ARG A 101 3.26 14.23 -9.58
CA ARG A 101 2.41 13.62 -8.55
C ARG A 101 1.49 14.68 -7.93
N HIS A 102 0.26 14.28 -7.62
CA HIS A 102 -0.75 15.15 -7.02
C HIS A 102 -1.71 14.35 -6.14
N TYR A 103 -2.38 15.06 -5.22
CA TYR A 103 -3.53 14.57 -4.45
C TYR A 103 -4.56 15.70 -4.37
N TRP A 104 -5.81 15.40 -4.67
CA TRP A 104 -6.88 16.38 -4.63
C TRP A 104 -8.22 15.74 -4.35
N ILE A 105 -9.19 16.59 -4.03
CA ILE A 105 -10.60 16.24 -3.97
C ILE A 105 -11.34 17.24 -4.87
N GLU A 106 -12.19 16.70 -5.74
CA GLU A 106 -12.80 17.43 -6.83
C GLU A 106 -14.32 17.22 -6.86
N LEU A 107 -15.04 18.28 -7.25
CA LEU A 107 -16.45 18.25 -7.56
C LEU A 107 -16.62 18.09 -9.08
N ARG A 108 -17.33 17.05 -9.48
CA ARG A 108 -17.56 16.70 -10.88
C ARG A 108 -18.64 17.60 -11.52
N GLY A 109 -18.46 17.97 -12.79
CA GLY A 109 -19.31 18.92 -13.50
C GLY A 109 -20.70 18.43 -13.90
N ALA A 110 -20.92 17.12 -14.01
CA ALA A 110 -22.24 16.56 -14.30
C ALA A 110 -23.29 17.11 -13.33
N GLY A 111 -24.43 17.56 -13.87
CA GLY A 111 -25.52 18.13 -13.06
C GLY A 111 -25.13 19.33 -12.19
N PHE A 112 -24.05 20.06 -12.54
CA PHE A 112 -23.47 21.16 -11.76
C PHE A 112 -22.89 20.72 -10.39
N GLY A 113 -22.49 19.46 -10.23
CA GLY A 113 -21.92 18.98 -8.97
C GLY A 113 -22.52 17.68 -8.47
N ASP A 114 -22.74 16.68 -9.33
CA ASP A 114 -23.49 15.46 -8.96
C ASP A 114 -22.74 14.49 -8.05
N ARG A 115 -21.41 14.62 -7.95
CA ARG A 115 -20.56 13.83 -7.05
C ARG A 115 -19.19 14.45 -6.83
N THR A 116 -18.51 13.90 -5.83
CA THR A 116 -17.15 14.23 -5.45
C THR A 116 -16.28 12.99 -5.61
N ASP A 117 -15.06 13.18 -6.11
CA ASP A 117 -14.04 12.15 -6.20
C ASP A 117 -12.81 12.64 -5.43
N ALA A 118 -12.04 11.73 -4.83
CA ALA A 118 -10.68 12.00 -4.40
C ALA A 118 -9.73 11.30 -5.36
N GLN A 119 -8.72 12.01 -5.85
CA GLN A 119 -7.89 11.55 -6.95
C GLN A 119 -6.42 11.83 -6.68
N TRP A 120 -5.55 10.95 -7.19
CA TRP A 120 -4.11 11.03 -6.96
C TRP A 120 -3.29 10.45 -8.10
N ARG A 121 -2.00 10.81 -8.09
CA ARG A 121 -0.97 10.19 -8.93
C ARG A 121 0.24 9.82 -8.10
N MET A 122 0.56 8.52 -8.02
CA MET A 122 1.60 7.99 -7.13
C MET A 122 3.03 8.19 -7.64
N THR A 123 3.21 8.23 -8.97
CA THR A 123 4.51 8.29 -9.62
C THR A 123 4.48 9.41 -10.67
N THR A 124 5.55 10.22 -10.73
CA THR A 124 5.68 11.25 -11.76
C THR A 124 5.63 10.62 -13.15
N GLY A 125 4.73 11.10 -13.99
CA GLY A 125 4.46 10.51 -15.32
C GLY A 125 3.83 9.11 -15.28
N GLY A 126 3.39 8.62 -14.12
CA GLY A 126 2.60 7.39 -13.99
C GLY A 126 1.10 7.66 -14.11
N GLY A 127 0.27 6.60 -14.09
CA GLY A 127 -1.18 6.73 -14.15
C GLY A 127 -1.80 7.35 -12.89
N SER A 128 -2.97 7.97 -13.06
CA SER A 128 -3.80 8.46 -11.96
C SER A 128 -4.76 7.38 -11.45
N GLY A 129 -5.14 7.49 -10.17
CA GLY A 129 -6.22 6.72 -9.56
C GLY A 129 -7.23 7.66 -8.88
N ASN A 130 -8.46 7.19 -8.69
CA ASN A 130 -9.47 7.90 -7.91
C ASN A 130 -10.27 6.95 -7.03
N THR A 131 -10.98 7.55 -6.07
CA THR A 131 -12.09 6.94 -5.38
C THR A 131 -13.27 7.89 -5.36
N GLN A 132 -14.46 7.37 -5.67
CA GLN A 132 -15.69 8.13 -5.57
C GLN A 132 -16.10 8.26 -4.10
N ILE A 133 -16.53 9.45 -3.69
CA ILE A 133 -16.89 9.73 -2.30
C ILE A 133 -18.40 9.59 -2.10
N PHE A 134 -18.75 8.76 -1.14
CA PHE A 134 -20.13 8.56 -0.67
C PHE A 134 -20.32 9.16 0.70
N GLN A 135 -21.57 9.49 1.01
CA GLN A 135 -21.99 9.85 2.36
C GLN A 135 -21.88 8.64 3.30
N ALA A 136 -22.12 8.86 4.60
CA ALA A 136 -21.98 7.83 5.63
C ALA A 136 -22.86 6.59 5.42
N ASP A 137 -23.89 6.66 4.56
CA ASP A 137 -24.71 5.51 4.17
C ASP A 137 -24.02 4.58 3.15
N GLY A 138 -22.85 4.96 2.64
CA GLY A 138 -22.05 4.20 1.68
C GLY A 138 -22.63 4.09 0.27
N SER A 139 -23.69 4.84 -0.05
CA SER A 139 -24.38 4.72 -1.35
C SER A 139 -24.84 6.05 -1.97
N THR A 140 -25.06 7.08 -1.16
CA THR A 140 -25.44 8.40 -1.66
C THR A 140 -24.19 9.20 -2.02
N ASN A 141 -24.13 9.77 -3.21
CA ASN A 141 -23.02 10.64 -3.63
C ASN A 141 -22.89 11.85 -2.70
N VAL A 142 -21.65 12.27 -2.47
CA VAL A 142 -21.38 13.61 -1.95
C VAL A 142 -21.46 14.58 -3.13
N SER A 143 -22.58 15.28 -3.24
CA SER A 143 -22.88 16.22 -4.33
C SER A 143 -23.04 17.65 -3.80
N ASP A 144 -23.00 18.64 -4.69
CA ASP A 144 -23.39 20.01 -4.38
C ASP A 144 -24.89 20.06 -3.99
N PRO A 145 -25.25 20.62 -2.82
CA PRO A 145 -26.65 20.81 -2.43
C PRO A 145 -27.37 21.98 -3.15
N GLY A 146 -26.70 22.65 -4.10
CA GLY A 146 -27.21 23.78 -4.89
C GLY A 146 -26.65 25.15 -4.48
N ASP A 147 -25.65 25.20 -3.60
CA ASP A 147 -25.02 26.43 -3.10
C ASP A 147 -23.49 26.29 -3.01
N GLY A 148 -22.93 25.24 -3.60
CA GLY A 148 -21.52 24.90 -3.50
C GLY A 148 -21.23 23.92 -2.36
N LEU A 149 -20.09 23.25 -2.48
CA LEU A 149 -19.62 22.22 -1.55
C LEU A 149 -18.28 22.64 -0.95
N PHE A 150 -18.11 22.45 0.37
CA PHE A 150 -16.81 22.66 0.99
C PHE A 150 -15.94 21.42 0.82
N LEU A 151 -14.74 21.65 0.32
CA LEU A 151 -13.71 20.65 0.09
C LEU A 151 -12.44 21.02 0.86
N ARG A 152 -11.74 20.02 1.37
CA ARG A 152 -10.51 20.21 2.14
C ARG A 152 -9.52 19.09 1.90
N ILE A 153 -8.25 19.46 1.85
CA ILE A 153 -7.11 18.56 1.84
C ILE A 153 -6.14 18.93 2.96
N THR A 154 -5.54 17.93 3.59
CA THR A 154 -4.53 18.07 4.65
C THR A 154 -3.34 17.16 4.34
N ARG A 155 -2.12 17.66 4.49
CA ARG A 155 -0.88 16.86 4.45
C ARG A 155 -0.24 16.86 5.83
N TYR A 156 0.10 15.67 6.30
CA TYR A 156 1.01 15.41 7.42
C TYR A 156 2.32 14.89 6.83
N ALA A 157 3.23 15.82 6.52
CA ALA A 157 4.50 15.53 5.86
C ALA A 157 5.39 14.56 6.65
N GLU A 158 5.18 14.46 7.96
CA GLU A 158 5.96 13.63 8.87
C GLU A 158 5.74 12.13 8.71
N ILE A 159 4.58 11.75 8.19
CA ILE A 159 4.13 10.36 8.04
C ILE A 159 3.66 10.08 6.60
N ASP A 160 4.01 10.98 5.68
CA ASP A 160 3.61 10.92 4.28
C ASP A 160 2.09 10.72 4.10
N LEU A 161 1.28 11.27 4.99
CA LEU A 161 -0.18 11.09 4.95
C LEU A 161 -0.85 12.31 4.34
N VAL A 162 -1.66 12.07 3.31
CA VAL A 162 -2.58 13.06 2.77
C VAL A 162 -4.01 12.63 3.02
N VAL A 163 -4.87 13.57 3.37
CA VAL A 163 -6.26 13.35 3.74
C VAL A 163 -7.13 14.35 2.99
N SER A 164 -8.28 13.90 2.49
CA SER A 164 -9.34 14.77 2.00
C SER A 164 -10.61 14.64 2.84
N GLU A 165 -11.34 15.74 2.93
CA GLU A 165 -12.58 15.87 3.69
C GLU A 165 -13.55 16.76 2.91
N TYR A 166 -14.84 16.61 3.20
CA TYR A 166 -15.88 17.48 2.66
C TYR A 166 -16.78 18.02 3.77
N SER A 167 -17.54 19.07 3.47
CA SER A 167 -18.52 19.64 4.38
C SER A 167 -19.66 20.33 3.61
N PHE A 168 -20.87 20.24 4.15
CA PHE A 168 -22.03 20.97 3.62
C PHE A 168 -22.21 22.36 4.24
N ASP A 169 -21.56 22.64 5.38
CA ASP A 169 -21.75 23.87 6.16
C ASP A 169 -20.42 24.61 6.48
N GLY A 170 -19.29 24.05 6.06
CA GLY A 170 -17.94 24.59 6.30
C GLY A 170 -17.44 24.44 7.75
N SER A 171 -18.23 23.81 8.62
CA SER A 171 -17.95 23.67 10.06
C SER A 171 -17.86 22.21 10.49
N ASN A 172 -18.79 21.37 10.04
CA ASN A 172 -18.82 19.93 10.26
C ASN A 172 -18.13 19.25 9.08
N TRP A 173 -16.91 18.79 9.31
CA TRP A 173 -16.08 18.14 8.30
C TRP A 173 -16.17 16.62 8.42
N ILE A 174 -16.35 15.97 7.27
CA ILE A 174 -16.50 14.54 7.15
C ILE A 174 -15.31 14.00 6.36
N PHE A 175 -14.68 12.95 6.89
CA PHE A 175 -13.61 12.23 6.19
C PHE A 175 -14.09 11.72 4.84
N ALA A 176 -13.30 11.98 3.79
CA ALA A 176 -13.55 11.48 2.45
C ALA A 176 -12.60 10.31 2.12
N HIS A 177 -11.29 10.59 2.14
CA HIS A 177 -10.27 9.63 1.75
C HIS A 177 -8.91 10.00 2.34
N SER A 178 -7.99 9.04 2.38
CA SER A 178 -6.59 9.27 2.71
C SER A 178 -5.67 8.41 1.85
N GLN A 179 -4.47 8.90 1.58
CA GLN A 179 -3.43 8.17 0.88
C GLN A 179 -2.08 8.37 1.56
N THR A 180 -1.22 7.35 1.53
CA THR A 180 0.19 7.52 1.89
C THR A 180 0.97 7.96 0.65
N MET A 181 1.45 9.20 0.63
CA MET A 181 2.19 9.81 -0.48
C MET A 181 3.41 10.57 0.04
N ALA A 182 4.58 10.00 -0.20
CA ALA A 182 5.85 10.65 0.10
C ALA A 182 6.11 11.78 -0.90
N PHE A 183 6.01 13.04 -0.46
CA PHE A 183 6.33 14.23 -1.24
C PHE A 183 7.65 14.85 -0.75
N GLN A 184 8.31 15.62 -1.61
CA GLN A 184 9.34 16.57 -1.14
C GLN A 184 8.77 17.56 -0.11
N ASP A 185 9.64 18.20 0.68
CA ASP A 185 9.19 19.08 1.77
C ASP A 185 8.30 20.23 1.26
N THR A 186 8.79 21.00 0.29
CA THR A 186 8.05 22.09 -0.36
C THR A 186 7.19 21.56 -1.51
N ILE A 187 5.87 21.73 -1.42
CA ILE A 187 4.94 21.39 -2.51
C ILE A 187 3.97 22.53 -2.82
N ALA A 188 3.30 22.44 -3.96
CA ALA A 188 2.27 23.37 -4.38
C ALA A 188 0.91 23.05 -3.74
N TRP A 189 0.19 24.10 -3.35
CA TRP A 189 -1.16 24.07 -2.78
C TRP A 189 -2.03 25.07 -3.54
N GLY A 190 -3.16 24.62 -4.09
CA GLY A 190 -3.95 25.47 -4.97
C GLY A 190 -5.34 24.96 -5.33
N LEU A 191 -5.97 25.68 -6.24
CA LEU A 191 -7.26 25.36 -6.83
C LEU A 191 -7.05 24.94 -8.29
N ALA A 192 -7.68 23.84 -8.71
CA ALA A 192 -7.53 23.30 -10.05
C ALA A 192 -8.89 23.18 -10.76
N ILE A 193 -8.92 23.47 -12.06
CA ILE A 193 -10.11 23.42 -12.91
C ILE A 193 -9.81 22.88 -14.31
N THR A 194 -10.70 22.05 -14.85
CA THR A 194 -10.69 21.62 -16.26
C THR A 194 -12.12 21.37 -16.76
N ASN A 195 -12.36 21.58 -18.05
CA ASN A 195 -13.65 21.28 -18.69
C ASN A 195 -13.73 19.84 -19.22
N HIS A 196 -12.61 19.11 -19.22
CA HIS A 196 -12.51 17.74 -19.71
C HIS A 196 -12.81 17.59 -21.23
N ASP A 197 -12.48 18.60 -22.04
CA ASP A 197 -12.61 18.52 -23.49
C ASP A 197 -11.51 19.32 -24.23
N ASP A 198 -11.06 18.77 -25.35
CA ASP A 198 -10.22 19.43 -26.37
C ASP A 198 -11.04 20.39 -27.25
N ASN A 199 -11.62 21.45 -26.66
CA ASN A 199 -12.55 22.35 -27.34
C ASN A 199 -12.46 23.83 -26.88
N GLN A 200 -13.31 24.71 -27.43
CA GLN A 200 -13.34 26.16 -27.14
C GLN A 200 -14.09 26.56 -25.86
N VAL A 201 -14.71 25.61 -25.16
CA VAL A 201 -15.62 25.90 -24.06
C VAL A 201 -14.84 25.90 -22.75
N LEU A 202 -14.85 27.04 -22.05
CA LEU A 202 -14.33 27.11 -20.69
C LEU A 202 -15.36 26.52 -19.72
N ALA A 203 -14.87 25.77 -18.74
CA ALA A 203 -15.58 25.55 -17.50
C ALA A 203 -15.31 26.74 -16.56
N GLU A 204 -16.31 27.19 -15.82
CA GLU A 204 -16.30 28.39 -14.99
C GLU A 204 -16.83 28.05 -13.60
N ALA A 205 -16.08 28.42 -12.57
CA ALA A 205 -16.42 28.14 -11.18
C ALA A 205 -16.09 29.32 -10.25
N ALA A 206 -16.94 29.53 -9.25
CA ALA A 206 -16.68 30.46 -8.17
C ALA A 206 -16.18 29.69 -6.94
N VAL A 207 -15.00 30.05 -6.44
CA VAL A 207 -14.41 29.41 -5.25
C VAL A 207 -14.28 30.44 -4.13
N SER A 208 -14.93 30.18 -3.00
CA SER A 208 -14.98 31.08 -1.84
C SER A 208 -14.45 30.39 -0.58
N ASN A 209 -14.32 31.14 0.53
CA ASN A 209 -13.84 30.61 1.81
C ASN A 209 -12.49 29.89 1.72
N VAL A 210 -11.61 30.35 0.83
CA VAL A 210 -10.30 29.73 0.62
C VAL A 210 -9.39 30.01 1.81
N LYS A 211 -8.92 28.95 2.47
CA LYS A 211 -8.01 29.02 3.63
C LYS A 211 -6.87 28.03 3.48
N LEU A 212 -5.65 28.54 3.63
CA LEU A 212 -4.44 27.75 3.71
C LEU A 212 -3.83 27.92 5.11
N GLU A 213 -3.84 26.86 5.89
CA GLU A 213 -3.50 26.89 7.31
C GLU A 213 -2.36 25.90 7.58
N GLN A 214 -1.38 26.33 8.38
CA GLN A 214 -0.36 25.41 8.87
C GLN A 214 -1.01 24.45 9.86
N VAL A 215 -0.74 23.16 9.70
CA VAL A 215 -1.26 22.14 10.60
C VAL A 215 -0.22 21.88 11.67
N GLU A 216 -0.67 21.72 12.91
CA GLU A 216 0.23 21.28 13.97
C GLU A 216 0.84 19.95 13.58
N SER A 217 2.16 19.93 13.49
CA SER A 217 2.89 18.69 13.23
C SER A 217 2.49 17.62 14.23
N VAL A 218 2.22 16.43 13.71
CA VAL A 218 1.92 15.25 14.52
C VAL A 218 3.22 14.60 14.99
N VAL A 219 3.19 13.94 16.15
CA VAL A 219 4.32 13.12 16.58
C VAL A 219 4.12 11.75 15.97
N ALA A 220 5.05 11.34 15.12
CA ALA A 220 5.03 10.01 14.54
C ALA A 220 5.79 9.04 15.45
N VAL A 221 5.26 7.83 15.61
CA VAL A 221 5.95 6.76 16.33
C VAL A 221 6.03 5.53 15.44
N THR A 222 7.24 5.07 15.17
CA THR A 222 7.50 3.85 14.40
C THR A 222 8.03 2.76 15.32
N ARG A 223 7.36 1.61 15.36
CA ARG A 223 7.78 0.42 16.12
C ARG A 223 8.77 -0.42 15.32
N GLY A 224 9.84 -0.84 15.99
CA GLY A 224 10.80 -1.83 15.52
C GLY A 224 11.07 -2.93 16.55
N PHE A 225 11.52 -4.07 16.06
CA PHE A 225 11.94 -5.22 16.85
C PHE A 225 13.40 -5.55 16.48
N ASP A 226 14.16 -6.08 17.43
CA ASP A 226 15.51 -6.60 17.18
C ASP A 226 15.52 -7.99 16.51
N VAL A 227 14.33 -8.56 16.27
CA VAL A 227 14.11 -9.89 15.70
C VAL A 227 13.01 -9.84 14.63
N SER A 228 13.03 -10.79 13.68
CA SER A 228 11.99 -10.95 12.65
C SER A 228 10.89 -11.94 13.04
N SER A 229 11.15 -12.79 14.03
CA SER A 229 10.26 -13.80 14.59
C SER A 229 10.54 -13.97 16.09
N PHE A 230 9.71 -14.75 16.79
CA PHE A 230 9.93 -15.03 18.22
C PHE A 230 9.96 -16.52 18.55
N LEU A 231 10.65 -16.84 19.65
CA LEU A 231 10.76 -18.18 20.22
C LEU A 231 10.30 -18.20 21.69
N PRO A 232 9.82 -19.34 22.21
CA PRO A 232 9.55 -19.50 23.64
C PRO A 232 10.80 -19.24 24.49
N GLY A 233 10.66 -18.47 25.57
CA GLY A 233 11.76 -18.15 26.48
C GLY A 233 12.71 -17.05 26.00
N GLN A 234 12.46 -16.46 24.83
CA GLN A 234 13.27 -15.37 24.27
C GLN A 234 12.90 -14.01 24.90
N THR A 235 13.90 -13.15 25.09
CA THR A 235 13.71 -11.72 25.34
C THR A 235 13.79 -10.96 24.01
N ILE A 236 12.84 -10.08 23.76
CA ILE A 236 12.77 -9.23 22.56
C ILE A 236 12.92 -7.78 22.98
N ASN A 237 13.80 -7.04 22.29
CA ASN A 237 13.92 -5.60 22.46
C ASN A 237 12.96 -4.90 21.50
N VAL A 238 12.08 -4.06 22.04
CA VAL A 238 11.16 -3.24 21.26
C VAL A 238 11.63 -1.79 21.30
N THR A 239 11.76 -1.20 20.12
CA THR A 239 12.15 0.20 19.93
C THR A 239 10.99 0.99 19.37
N LEU A 240 10.68 2.12 19.97
CA LEU A 240 9.73 3.11 19.46
C LEU A 240 10.51 4.35 19.04
N ASN A 241 10.66 4.56 17.73
CA ASN A 241 11.28 5.75 17.18
C ASN A 241 10.25 6.87 17.09
N VAL A 242 10.45 7.92 17.86
CA VAL A 242 9.55 9.08 17.96
C VAL A 242 10.12 10.20 17.10
N SER A 243 9.36 10.67 16.13
CA SER A 243 9.69 11.83 15.31
C SER A 243 8.77 12.98 15.65
N ASN A 244 9.32 14.06 16.21
CA ASN A 244 8.58 15.30 16.45
C ASN A 244 9.25 16.43 15.65
N PRO A 245 8.72 16.85 14.50
CA PRO A 245 9.35 17.89 13.68
C PRO A 245 9.15 19.30 14.24
N GLY A 246 8.25 19.47 15.23
CA GLY A 246 7.87 20.75 15.77
C GLY A 246 8.74 21.16 16.97
N ALA A 247 8.28 22.18 17.68
CA ALA A 247 8.82 22.48 18.99
C ALA A 247 8.58 21.30 19.95
N ALA A 248 9.40 21.22 20.99
CA ALA A 248 9.24 20.18 22.00
C ALA A 248 7.83 20.24 22.62
N LYS A 249 7.16 19.10 22.73
CA LYS A 249 5.80 19.01 23.27
C LYS A 249 5.57 17.69 23.99
N THR A 250 4.68 17.73 24.98
CA THR A 250 4.28 16.53 25.71
C THR A 250 3.20 15.78 24.94
N VAL A 251 3.42 14.49 24.72
CA VAL A 251 2.47 13.55 24.11
C VAL A 251 2.23 12.36 25.03
N THR A 252 1.03 11.79 24.97
CA THR A 252 0.70 10.57 25.71
C THR A 252 0.84 9.39 24.77
N LEU A 253 1.92 8.61 24.93
CA LEU A 253 2.16 7.42 24.12
C LEU A 253 1.62 6.21 24.87
N THR A 254 0.79 5.39 24.22
CA THR A 254 0.25 4.15 24.77
C THR A 254 0.64 2.99 23.88
N GLU A 255 1.29 1.97 24.45
CA GLU A 255 1.67 0.74 23.76
C GLU A 255 1.00 -0.45 24.45
N THR A 256 0.50 -1.40 23.68
CA THR A 256 -0.15 -2.63 24.14
C THR A 256 0.61 -3.83 23.58
N PRO A 257 1.57 -4.38 24.35
CA PRO A 257 2.25 -5.61 23.98
C PRO A 257 1.33 -6.84 24.07
N PRO A 258 1.73 -8.00 23.50
CA PRO A 258 0.99 -9.24 23.60
C PRO A 258 0.72 -9.63 25.05
N ALA A 259 -0.53 -9.94 25.39
CA ALA A 259 -0.94 -10.22 26.78
C ALA A 259 -0.21 -11.41 27.43
N ALA A 260 0.28 -12.36 26.62
CA ALA A 260 1.04 -13.51 27.09
C ALA A 260 2.49 -13.16 27.46
N PHE A 261 3.01 -12.00 27.03
CA PHE A 261 4.41 -11.64 27.23
C PHE A 261 4.59 -10.76 28.46
N THR A 262 5.73 -10.92 29.14
CA THR A 262 6.05 -10.11 30.33
C THR A 262 6.85 -8.89 29.92
N VAL A 263 6.38 -7.69 30.28
CA VAL A 263 7.04 -6.42 29.94
C VAL A 263 8.08 -6.05 31.01
N SER A 264 9.26 -5.61 30.59
CA SER A 264 10.34 -5.16 31.45
C SER A 264 11.15 -4.02 30.82
N ASN A 265 12.11 -3.45 31.57
CA ASN A 265 13.10 -2.47 31.08
C ASN A 265 12.52 -1.28 30.28
N ILE A 266 11.38 -0.75 30.73
CA ILE A 266 10.70 0.39 30.11
C ILE A 266 11.52 1.66 30.31
N SER A 267 11.92 2.31 29.22
CA SER A 267 12.70 3.54 29.25
C SER A 267 11.84 4.79 29.46
N ASN A 268 12.50 5.93 29.73
CA ASN A 268 11.92 7.28 29.80
C ASN A 268 10.68 7.40 30.70
N GLY A 269 10.62 6.64 31.79
CA GLY A 269 9.57 6.75 32.80
C GLY A 269 8.20 6.21 32.39
N GLY A 270 8.14 5.35 31.36
CA GLY A 270 6.90 4.65 31.01
C GLY A 270 6.43 3.73 32.13
N THR A 271 5.11 3.56 32.24
CA THR A 271 4.48 2.77 33.31
C THR A 271 3.59 1.69 32.72
N LEU A 272 3.72 0.46 33.22
CA LEU A 272 2.87 -0.67 32.85
C LEU A 272 1.66 -0.74 33.79
N SER A 273 0.46 -0.68 33.25
CA SER A 273 -0.79 -0.93 33.98
C SER A 273 -1.85 -1.51 33.06
N GLY A 274 -2.56 -2.55 33.51
CA GLY A 274 -3.62 -3.18 32.71
C GLY A 274 -3.17 -3.71 31.35
N GLY A 275 -1.92 -4.18 31.24
CA GLY A 275 -1.34 -4.70 29.99
C GLY A 275 -0.90 -3.62 29.00
N LYS A 276 -0.93 -2.33 29.38
CA LYS A 276 -0.52 -1.21 28.54
C LYS A 276 0.65 -0.47 29.16
N ILE A 277 1.63 -0.12 28.34
CA ILE A 277 2.69 0.81 28.71
C ILE A 277 2.24 2.21 28.32
N THR A 278 2.25 3.14 29.27
CA THR A 278 1.91 4.55 29.02
C THR A 278 3.07 5.45 29.37
N TRP A 279 3.43 6.36 28.46
CA TRP A 279 4.38 7.46 28.68
C TRP A 279 3.66 8.80 28.58
N SER A 280 3.92 9.68 29.54
CA SER A 280 3.78 11.14 29.34
C SER A 280 5.13 11.65 28.88
N TYR A 281 5.33 11.66 27.55
CA TYR A 281 6.64 11.86 26.95
C TYR A 281 6.79 13.29 26.43
N ASN A 282 7.77 14.04 26.95
CA ASN A 282 8.15 15.33 26.39
C ASN A 282 9.04 15.11 25.16
N ALA A 283 8.42 14.95 24.00
CA ALA A 283 9.11 14.69 22.74
C ALA A 283 9.94 15.92 22.35
N PRO A 284 11.28 15.82 22.26
CA PRO A 284 12.12 16.93 21.81
C PRO A 284 11.84 17.24 20.34
N SER A 285 12.32 18.38 19.84
CA SER A 285 12.34 18.61 18.39
C SER A 285 13.34 17.65 17.72
N GLY A 286 12.94 17.02 16.63
CA GLY A 286 13.69 16.00 15.91
C GLY A 286 13.41 14.56 16.37
N PRO A 287 14.25 13.61 15.94
CA PRO A 287 14.11 12.20 16.29
C PRO A 287 14.53 11.92 17.74
N SER A 288 13.85 10.96 18.35
CA SER A 288 14.16 10.43 19.68
C SER A 288 13.67 8.97 19.78
N THR A 289 14.04 8.27 20.85
CA THR A 289 13.77 6.83 20.96
C THR A 289 13.31 6.47 22.37
N LEU A 290 12.30 5.60 22.44
CA LEU A 290 11.91 4.86 23.64
C LEU A 290 12.17 3.37 23.42
N ASN A 291 12.42 2.63 24.48
CA ASN A 291 12.64 1.20 24.43
C ASN A 291 11.92 0.50 25.59
N TYR A 292 11.56 -0.75 25.37
CA TYR A 292 11.18 -1.67 26.43
C TYR A 292 11.52 -3.09 25.97
N GLN A 293 11.46 -4.04 26.91
CA GLN A 293 11.64 -5.45 26.60
C GLN A 293 10.35 -6.21 26.84
N VAL A 294 10.20 -7.30 26.09
CA VAL A 294 9.22 -8.32 26.38
C VAL A 294 9.89 -9.68 26.47
N ASP A 295 9.51 -10.45 27.49
CA ASP A 295 9.94 -11.83 27.68
C ASP A 295 8.82 -12.76 27.23
N VAL A 296 9.12 -13.63 26.27
CA VAL A 296 8.23 -14.69 25.79
C VAL A 296 8.23 -15.83 26.83
N PRO A 297 7.07 -16.33 27.27
CA PRO A 297 7.02 -17.46 28.19
C PRO A 297 7.78 -18.68 27.68
N ALA A 298 8.59 -19.32 28.52
CA ALA A 298 9.30 -20.55 28.15
C ALA A 298 8.34 -21.71 27.82
N ASN A 299 7.14 -21.69 28.40
CA ASN A 299 6.05 -22.65 28.17
C ASN A 299 5.00 -22.13 27.18
N TYR A 300 5.37 -21.21 26.28
CA TYR A 300 4.46 -20.67 25.26
C TYR A 300 3.85 -21.82 24.44
N ASN A 301 2.52 -21.88 24.39
CA ASN A 301 1.80 -22.93 23.69
C ASN A 301 0.94 -22.33 22.57
N PRO A 302 1.38 -22.44 21.29
CA PRO A 302 0.65 -21.82 20.18
C PRO A 302 -0.75 -22.40 19.97
N SER A 303 -1.05 -23.60 20.47
CA SER A 303 -2.41 -24.16 20.41
C SER A 303 -3.42 -23.37 21.27
N THR A 304 -2.94 -22.50 22.16
CA THR A 304 -3.77 -21.69 23.06
C THR A 304 -3.61 -20.20 22.82
N THR A 305 -2.39 -19.75 22.50
CA THR A 305 -2.06 -18.33 22.32
C THR A 305 -1.95 -17.91 20.86
N GLY A 306 -2.03 -18.86 19.93
CA GLY A 306 -1.80 -18.65 18.50
C GLY A 306 -0.32 -18.59 18.13
N TYR A 307 -0.04 -18.45 16.83
CA TYR A 307 1.30 -18.31 16.27
C TYR A 307 1.71 -16.85 16.03
N THR A 308 0.83 -15.89 16.32
CA THR A 308 1.08 -14.45 16.08
C THR A 308 1.00 -13.68 17.39
N ALA A 309 2.11 -13.03 17.74
CA ALA A 309 2.15 -12.02 18.77
C ALA A 309 1.81 -10.66 18.15
N ARG A 310 0.86 -9.93 18.74
CA ARG A 310 0.35 -8.66 18.20
C ARG A 310 0.62 -7.50 19.15
N TRP A 311 1.06 -6.39 18.58
CA TRP A 311 1.23 -5.11 19.24
C TRP A 311 0.27 -4.10 18.65
N SER A 312 -0.22 -3.21 19.49
CA SER A 312 -0.90 -1.98 19.06
C SER A 312 -0.38 -0.81 19.89
N GLY A 313 -0.38 0.38 19.30
CA GLY A 313 0.06 1.57 20.02
C GLY A 313 -0.50 2.82 19.37
N THR A 314 -0.67 3.87 20.16
CA THR A 314 -1.23 5.16 19.71
C THR A 314 -0.71 6.30 20.57
N ASP A 315 -0.62 7.49 20.00
CA ASP A 315 -0.39 8.74 20.74
C ASP A 315 -1.71 9.43 21.19
N GLY A 316 -2.85 8.76 20.95
CA GLY A 316 -4.21 9.26 21.16
C GLY A 316 -4.83 9.91 19.92
N THR A 317 -4.03 10.21 18.89
CA THR A 317 -4.46 10.79 17.61
C THR A 317 -4.20 9.83 16.45
N LEU A 318 -3.01 9.21 16.43
CA LEU A 318 -2.54 8.31 15.40
C LEU A 318 -2.09 6.99 16.01
N ASP A 319 -2.25 5.92 15.26
CA ASP A 319 -1.65 4.63 15.59
C ASP A 319 -0.16 4.64 15.25
N PHE A 320 0.62 3.87 16.01
CA PHE A 320 2.03 3.66 15.73
C PHE A 320 2.18 2.89 14.42
N VAL A 321 3.10 3.32 13.57
CA VAL A 321 3.44 2.68 12.30
C VAL A 321 4.59 1.68 12.48
N GLY A 322 4.92 0.90 11.44
CA GLY A 322 5.96 -0.14 11.47
C GLY A 322 5.41 -1.52 11.78
N LYS A 323 6.27 -2.44 12.26
CA LYS A 323 5.86 -3.84 12.51
C LYS A 323 4.86 -3.91 13.67
N THR A 324 3.75 -4.60 13.47
CA THR A 324 2.69 -4.81 14.49
C THR A 324 2.57 -6.27 14.91
N ASN A 325 3.23 -7.18 14.19
CA ASN A 325 3.17 -8.60 14.45
C ASN A 325 4.58 -9.21 14.44
N LEU A 326 4.78 -10.20 15.30
CA LEU A 326 5.85 -11.19 15.17
C LEU A 326 5.22 -12.58 15.14
N PHE A 327 5.89 -13.50 14.47
CA PHE A 327 5.42 -14.88 14.30
C PHE A 327 6.29 -15.86 15.06
N LEU A 328 5.66 -16.88 15.65
CA LEU A 328 6.36 -18.00 16.26
C LEU A 328 6.95 -18.87 15.15
N ILE A 329 8.27 -19.04 15.11
CA ILE A 329 8.93 -20.01 14.24
C ILE A 329 9.50 -21.13 15.11
N ASN A 330 8.81 -22.26 15.18
CA ASN A 330 9.21 -23.41 16.00
C ASN A 330 9.48 -24.64 15.13
N VAL A 331 10.33 -24.44 14.13
CA VAL A 331 10.74 -25.45 13.15
C VAL A 331 12.23 -25.32 12.89
N ALA A 332 12.88 -26.45 12.62
CA ALA A 332 14.28 -26.51 12.22
C ALA A 332 14.36 -27.08 10.80
N VAL A 333 14.98 -26.33 9.90
CA VAL A 333 15.30 -26.79 8.54
C VAL A 333 16.52 -27.70 8.64
N GLY A 334 16.37 -28.93 8.16
CA GLY A 334 17.40 -29.96 8.17
C GLY A 334 18.12 -30.08 6.83
N ASP A 335 18.55 -31.30 6.53
CA ASP A 335 19.32 -31.59 5.31
C ASP A 335 18.51 -31.29 4.04
N GLU A 336 19.22 -30.86 2.99
CA GLU A 336 18.67 -30.77 1.65
C GLU A 336 18.25 -32.17 1.16
N LEU A 337 17.01 -32.27 0.66
CA LEU A 337 16.46 -33.48 0.09
C LEU A 337 16.80 -33.56 -1.41
N PHE A 338 16.57 -32.46 -2.13
CA PHE A 338 16.90 -32.30 -3.55
C PHE A 338 16.77 -30.83 -3.98
N SER A 339 17.41 -30.49 -5.11
CA SER A 339 17.43 -29.14 -5.68
C SER A 339 17.48 -29.15 -7.21
N PHE A 340 17.06 -28.03 -7.80
CA PHE A 340 17.13 -27.74 -9.23
C PHE A 340 17.54 -26.28 -9.44
N ASP A 341 18.71 -26.08 -10.03
CA ASP A 341 19.23 -24.80 -10.53
C ASP A 341 18.85 -24.53 -11.99
N PHE A 342 18.25 -25.51 -12.67
CA PHE A 342 17.78 -25.45 -14.06
C PHE A 342 18.85 -25.08 -15.11
N GLU A 343 20.14 -25.17 -14.75
CA GLU A 343 21.26 -24.97 -15.68
C GLU A 343 21.39 -26.09 -16.72
N ASN A 344 20.72 -27.22 -16.50
CA ASN A 344 20.68 -28.35 -17.42
C ASN A 344 19.24 -28.67 -17.84
N ALA A 345 18.95 -28.57 -19.14
CA ALA A 345 17.61 -28.83 -19.69
C ALA A 345 17.04 -30.23 -19.33
N ALA A 346 17.91 -31.24 -19.15
CA ALA A 346 17.47 -32.57 -18.72
C ALA A 346 16.89 -32.62 -17.30
N GLN A 347 17.00 -31.53 -16.52
CA GLN A 347 16.30 -31.43 -15.23
C GLN A 347 14.78 -31.41 -15.41
N ALA A 348 14.24 -30.94 -16.54
CA ALA A 348 12.82 -30.97 -16.84
C ALA A 348 12.23 -32.40 -16.84
N ASP A 349 13.03 -33.42 -17.20
CA ASP A 349 12.61 -34.84 -17.21
C ASP A 349 12.25 -35.38 -15.81
N GLN A 350 12.61 -34.67 -14.74
CA GLN A 350 12.30 -35.01 -13.35
C GLN A 350 11.00 -34.35 -12.84
N TRP A 351 10.32 -33.61 -13.70
CA TRP A 351 9.08 -32.91 -13.40
C TRP A 351 7.92 -33.52 -14.18
N THR A 352 6.72 -33.44 -13.60
CA THR A 352 5.48 -33.83 -14.23
C THR A 352 4.57 -32.62 -14.33
N ASP A 353 4.19 -32.26 -15.55
CA ASP A 353 3.19 -31.23 -15.81
C ASP A 353 1.79 -31.82 -15.63
N LEU A 354 1.08 -31.40 -14.59
CA LEU A 354 -0.31 -31.82 -14.36
C LEU A 354 -1.28 -31.02 -15.23
N ALA A 355 -0.90 -29.82 -15.63
CA ALA A 355 -1.56 -28.98 -16.62
C ALA A 355 -0.56 -27.96 -17.21
N GLY A 356 -0.79 -27.56 -18.47
CA GLY A 356 0.11 -26.70 -19.23
C GLY A 356 1.30 -27.46 -19.82
N PHE A 357 2.27 -26.71 -20.30
CA PHE A 357 3.58 -27.22 -20.70
C PHE A 357 4.67 -26.33 -20.14
N TRP A 358 5.60 -26.95 -19.41
CA TRP A 358 6.74 -26.29 -18.79
C TRP A 358 8.03 -26.96 -19.24
N ASP A 359 9.08 -26.17 -19.41
CA ASP A 359 10.39 -26.71 -19.78
C ASP A 359 11.52 -25.81 -19.28
N VAL A 360 12.73 -26.34 -19.34
CA VAL A 360 13.95 -25.60 -19.03
C VAL A 360 14.53 -25.01 -20.31
N GLU A 361 14.65 -23.69 -20.34
CA GLU A 361 15.33 -22.97 -21.41
C GLU A 361 16.20 -21.86 -20.81
N ASN A 362 17.36 -21.58 -21.41
CA ASN A 362 18.26 -20.51 -20.96
C ASN A 362 18.58 -20.53 -19.44
N GLY A 363 18.73 -21.72 -18.87
CA GLY A 363 19.10 -21.91 -17.46
C GLY A 363 17.95 -21.73 -16.46
N ARG A 364 16.69 -21.71 -16.90
CA ARG A 364 15.53 -21.43 -16.04
C ARG A 364 14.33 -22.28 -16.43
N PHE A 365 13.42 -22.48 -15.49
CA PHE A 365 12.18 -23.23 -15.70
C PHE A 365 11.04 -22.28 -16.08
N TYR A 366 10.49 -22.43 -17.29
CA TYR A 366 9.48 -21.53 -17.86
C TYR A 366 8.16 -22.24 -18.13
N GLU A 367 7.08 -21.45 -18.06
CA GLU A 367 5.80 -21.82 -18.65
C GLU A 367 5.77 -21.45 -20.14
N PHE A 368 5.55 -22.43 -21.01
CA PHE A 368 5.52 -22.24 -22.47
C PHE A 368 4.11 -22.25 -23.06
N LEU A 369 3.20 -23.05 -22.51
CA LEU A 369 1.82 -23.14 -22.99
C LEU A 369 0.83 -23.17 -21.82
N ASP A 370 -0.07 -22.20 -21.81
CA ASP A 370 -1.22 -22.19 -20.92
C ASP A 370 -2.28 -23.21 -21.38
N ALA A 371 -2.89 -23.89 -20.41
CA ALA A 371 -4.00 -24.82 -20.61
C ALA A 371 -5.37 -24.24 -20.20
N GLY A 372 -5.46 -22.96 -19.86
CA GLY A 372 -6.70 -22.26 -19.51
C GLY A 372 -7.22 -22.59 -18.11
N GLY A 373 -6.31 -22.75 -17.14
CA GLY A 373 -6.63 -23.08 -15.75
C GLY A 373 -5.38 -23.06 -14.86
N PRO A 374 -5.49 -23.46 -13.58
CA PRO A 374 -4.32 -23.58 -12.73
C PRO A 374 -3.37 -24.59 -13.35
N LEU A 375 -2.13 -24.20 -13.54
CA LEU A 375 -1.04 -25.02 -14.02
C LEU A 375 -0.23 -25.44 -12.80
N VAL A 376 -0.03 -26.75 -12.65
CA VAL A 376 0.75 -27.31 -11.55
C VAL A 376 1.78 -28.24 -12.12
N THR A 377 3.03 -28.04 -11.73
CA THR A 377 4.10 -29.01 -11.95
C THR A 377 4.43 -29.71 -10.65
N ALA A 378 4.88 -30.96 -10.74
CA ALA A 378 5.17 -31.78 -9.57
C ALA A 378 6.48 -32.54 -9.72
N THR A 379 7.23 -32.63 -8.63
CA THR A 379 8.44 -33.44 -8.48
C THR A 379 8.54 -33.99 -7.04
N GLY A 380 9.49 -34.89 -6.80
CA GLY A 380 9.65 -35.57 -5.51
C GLY A 380 8.58 -36.65 -5.25
N GLY A 381 8.57 -37.18 -4.02
CA GLY A 381 7.68 -38.26 -3.59
C GLY A 381 6.34 -37.77 -3.03
N PHE A 382 5.32 -38.63 -3.06
CA PHE A 382 4.01 -38.35 -2.43
C PHE A 382 4.02 -38.39 -0.90
N ASP A 383 5.13 -38.83 -0.30
CA ASP A 383 5.35 -38.95 1.14
C ASP A 383 5.96 -37.67 1.77
N LEU A 384 6.26 -36.64 0.98
CA LEU A 384 6.74 -35.36 1.48
C LEU A 384 5.64 -34.66 2.29
N ALA A 385 5.73 -34.74 3.62
CA ALA A 385 4.81 -34.13 4.57
C ALA A 385 5.41 -32.87 5.21
N ASP A 386 6.63 -33.01 5.74
CA ASP A 386 7.34 -32.01 6.53
C ASP A 386 8.57 -31.51 5.77
N VAL A 387 8.40 -30.44 4.99
CA VAL A 387 9.42 -29.92 4.08
C VAL A 387 9.48 -28.39 4.10
N ALA A 388 10.67 -27.85 3.87
CA ALA A 388 10.85 -26.44 3.55
C ALA A 388 11.18 -26.35 2.06
N ILE A 389 10.46 -25.49 1.35
CA ILE A 389 10.61 -25.29 -0.10
C ILE A 389 10.99 -23.83 -0.29
N THR A 390 12.05 -23.58 -1.07
CA THR A 390 12.46 -22.24 -1.50
C THR A 390 12.62 -22.21 -3.01
N VAL A 391 12.29 -21.08 -3.63
CA VAL A 391 12.46 -20.84 -5.06
C VAL A 391 12.59 -19.34 -5.33
N GLN A 392 13.38 -18.99 -6.35
CA GLN A 392 13.29 -17.68 -7.00
C GLN A 392 12.23 -17.75 -8.11
N GLY A 393 11.22 -16.88 -8.06
CA GLY A 393 10.19 -16.77 -9.09
C GLY A 393 10.10 -15.36 -9.65
N MET A 394 9.58 -15.24 -10.87
CA MET A 394 9.41 -13.96 -11.56
C MET A 394 8.22 -14.01 -12.52
N GLY A 395 7.30 -13.06 -12.40
CA GLY A 395 6.26 -12.77 -13.40
C GLY A 395 6.84 -11.96 -14.57
N LEU A 396 6.60 -12.42 -15.81
CA LEU A 396 7.07 -11.76 -17.03
C LEU A 396 5.96 -11.02 -17.78
N VAL A 397 4.72 -11.32 -17.45
CA VAL A 397 3.51 -10.70 -17.98
C VAL A 397 2.60 -10.30 -16.83
N GLY A 398 1.88 -9.20 -16.99
CA GLY A 398 0.88 -8.80 -15.99
C GLY A 398 -0.26 -9.80 -15.91
N ASP A 399 -0.90 -9.86 -14.74
CA ASP A 399 -2.06 -10.71 -14.49
C ASP A 399 -1.76 -12.22 -14.63
N ALA A 400 -0.54 -12.60 -14.22
CA ALA A 400 -0.14 -13.98 -14.05
C ALA A 400 -0.12 -14.34 -12.56
N ASP A 401 -0.66 -15.51 -12.21
CA ASP A 401 -0.53 -16.10 -10.88
C ASP A 401 0.65 -17.05 -10.88
N TRP A 402 1.50 -17.02 -9.86
CA TRP A 402 2.68 -17.89 -9.81
C TRP A 402 3.23 -18.07 -8.41
N GLY A 403 3.84 -19.23 -8.13
CA GLY A 403 4.50 -19.50 -6.87
C GLY A 403 4.77 -20.98 -6.61
N ILE A 404 4.83 -21.36 -5.35
CA ILE A 404 5.09 -22.73 -4.91
C ILE A 404 3.78 -23.50 -4.80
N ALA A 405 3.73 -24.72 -5.34
CA ALA A 405 2.72 -25.72 -5.04
C ALA A 405 3.30 -26.81 -4.12
N PHE A 406 2.54 -27.25 -3.12
CA PHE A 406 3.00 -28.25 -2.16
C PHE A 406 1.89 -29.17 -1.66
N ARG A 407 2.29 -30.34 -1.18
CA ARG A 407 1.38 -31.46 -0.86
C ARG A 407 0.47 -31.82 -2.02
N ILE A 408 1.06 -31.84 -3.21
CA ILE A 408 0.40 -32.10 -4.48
C ILE A 408 0.09 -33.60 -4.54
N THR A 409 -1.19 -33.94 -4.64
CA THR A 409 -1.64 -35.30 -4.93
C THR A 409 -2.16 -35.41 -6.36
N ASP A 410 -2.83 -34.37 -6.82
CA ASP A 410 -3.24 -34.15 -8.20
C ASP A 410 -3.57 -32.65 -8.41
N LEU A 411 -3.97 -32.29 -9.63
CA LEU A 411 -4.32 -30.91 -9.99
C LEU A 411 -5.45 -30.31 -9.14
N ASN A 412 -6.32 -31.15 -8.58
CA ASN A 412 -7.48 -30.74 -7.79
C ASN A 412 -7.21 -30.70 -6.29
N ASN A 413 -6.05 -31.20 -5.84
CA ASN A 413 -5.73 -31.44 -4.43
C ASN A 413 -4.27 -31.07 -4.12
N HIS A 414 -4.07 -29.82 -3.74
CA HIS A 414 -2.78 -29.24 -3.36
C HIS A 414 -2.98 -27.95 -2.55
N TYR A 415 -1.89 -27.40 -2.00
CA TYR A 415 -1.81 -26.00 -1.59
C TYR A 415 -0.90 -25.22 -2.53
N SER A 416 -1.10 -23.91 -2.62
CA SER A 416 -0.20 -22.98 -3.28
C SER A 416 0.11 -21.76 -2.42
N TRP A 417 1.38 -21.35 -2.38
CA TRP A 417 1.84 -20.08 -1.85
C TRP A 417 2.29 -19.23 -3.05
N GLN A 418 1.47 -18.26 -3.44
CA GLN A 418 1.56 -17.64 -4.77
C GLN A 418 1.28 -16.14 -4.75
N PHE A 419 1.77 -15.46 -5.77
CA PHE A 419 1.22 -14.20 -6.22
C PHE A 419 -0.09 -14.44 -7.00
N VAL A 420 -1.09 -13.57 -6.80
CA VAL A 420 -2.39 -13.60 -7.50
C VAL A 420 -3.08 -12.25 -7.41
N ASN A 421 -3.48 -11.65 -8.52
CA ASN A 421 -4.30 -10.42 -8.55
C ASN A 421 -3.82 -9.29 -7.60
N SER A 422 -2.52 -8.96 -7.62
CA SER A 422 -1.90 -7.98 -6.68
C SER A 422 -1.99 -8.38 -5.20
N LEU A 423 -2.02 -9.68 -4.93
CA LEU A 423 -1.98 -10.26 -3.59
C LEU A 423 -0.86 -11.30 -3.50
N LEU A 424 -0.30 -11.46 -2.31
CA LEU A 424 0.30 -12.73 -1.91
C LEU A 424 -0.78 -13.56 -1.23
N ALA A 425 -0.91 -14.83 -1.61
CA ALA A 425 -1.97 -15.70 -1.14
C ALA A 425 -1.49 -17.13 -0.86
N LEU A 426 -1.93 -17.67 0.27
CA LEU A 426 -1.94 -19.12 0.50
C LEU A 426 -3.32 -19.64 0.14
N ILE A 427 -3.38 -20.51 -0.86
CA ILE A 427 -4.62 -21.06 -1.39
C ILE A 427 -4.60 -22.57 -1.25
N MET A 428 -5.76 -23.12 -0.91
CA MET A 428 -6.01 -24.55 -0.88
C MET A 428 -6.93 -24.93 -2.03
N TYR A 429 -6.56 -25.96 -2.76
CA TYR A 429 -7.40 -26.64 -3.75
C TYR A 429 -7.82 -28.00 -3.17
N SER A 430 -9.11 -28.25 -3.01
CA SER A 430 -9.62 -29.54 -2.50
C SER A 430 -10.78 -30.01 -3.36
N GLY A 431 -10.61 -31.14 -4.06
CA GLY A 431 -11.56 -31.59 -5.08
C GLY A 431 -11.83 -30.55 -6.17
N GLY A 432 -10.83 -29.70 -6.47
CA GLY A 432 -10.91 -28.60 -7.42
C GLY A 432 -11.53 -27.31 -6.87
N ALA A 433 -12.05 -27.33 -5.64
CA ALA A 433 -12.57 -26.13 -4.98
C ALA A 433 -11.42 -25.28 -4.43
N ARG A 434 -11.39 -24.00 -4.82
CA ARG A 434 -10.41 -23.00 -4.39
C ARG A 434 -10.84 -22.33 -3.08
N THR A 435 -9.97 -22.32 -2.07
CA THR A 435 -10.17 -21.63 -0.78
C THR A 435 -8.93 -20.80 -0.43
N GLU A 436 -9.09 -19.50 -0.23
CA GLU A 436 -8.03 -18.62 0.27
C GLU A 436 -7.90 -18.82 1.79
N LEU A 437 -6.72 -19.25 2.23
CA LEU A 437 -6.39 -19.44 3.65
C LEU A 437 -5.69 -18.22 4.25
N PHE A 438 -4.99 -17.45 3.42
CA PHE A 438 -4.36 -16.18 3.76
C PHE A 438 -4.23 -15.33 2.50
N THR A 439 -4.44 -14.02 2.64
CA THR A 439 -4.17 -13.03 1.59
C THR A 439 -3.60 -11.75 2.19
N MET A 440 -2.75 -11.07 1.41
CA MET A 440 -2.32 -9.72 1.70
C MET A 440 -2.02 -8.95 0.41
N ALA A 441 -2.26 -7.64 0.42
CA ALA A 441 -1.95 -6.79 -0.72
C ALA A 441 -0.44 -6.76 -1.00
N TYR A 442 -0.09 -6.91 -2.27
CA TYR A 442 1.28 -6.81 -2.76
C TYR A 442 1.27 -6.28 -4.20
N PRO A 443 1.86 -5.09 -4.47
CA PRO A 443 1.93 -4.55 -5.81
C PRO A 443 2.85 -5.42 -6.68
N GLU A 444 2.37 -5.86 -7.84
CA GLU A 444 3.15 -6.68 -8.75
C GLU A 444 4.38 -5.94 -9.27
N GLU A 445 5.53 -6.62 -9.27
CA GLU A 445 6.76 -6.12 -9.89
C GLU A 445 7.16 -7.08 -11.02
N LEU A 446 6.86 -6.69 -12.26
CA LEU A 446 7.21 -7.49 -13.43
C LEU A 446 8.72 -7.46 -13.69
N ASN A 447 9.26 -8.59 -14.15
CA ASN A 447 10.69 -8.77 -14.47
C ASN A 447 11.62 -8.58 -13.26
N VAL A 448 11.13 -8.86 -12.05
CA VAL A 448 11.91 -8.84 -10.81
C VAL A 448 11.89 -10.24 -10.19
N TRP A 449 13.08 -10.77 -9.88
CA TRP A 449 13.21 -12.03 -9.14
C TRP A 449 12.83 -11.83 -7.68
N GLN A 450 11.97 -12.72 -7.19
CA GLN A 450 11.47 -12.71 -5.82
C GLN A 450 11.60 -14.10 -5.21
N GLU A 451 11.97 -14.15 -3.94
CA GLU A 451 12.10 -15.41 -3.21
C GLU A 451 10.75 -15.79 -2.58
N PHE A 452 10.22 -16.94 -2.98
CA PHE A 452 9.15 -17.61 -2.26
C PHE A 452 9.73 -18.69 -1.37
N LYS A 453 9.27 -18.77 -0.12
CA LYS A 453 9.58 -19.90 0.75
C LYS A 453 8.35 -20.32 1.56
N VAL A 454 8.13 -21.62 1.67
CA VAL A 454 7.13 -22.21 2.57
C VAL A 454 7.78 -23.31 3.39
N ILE A 455 7.56 -23.29 4.71
CA ILE A 455 7.89 -24.41 5.58
C ILE A 455 6.57 -25.09 5.98
N ALA A 456 6.38 -26.34 5.59
CA ALA A 456 5.26 -27.16 6.02
C ALA A 456 5.71 -28.11 7.13
N LYS A 457 5.05 -28.07 8.29
CA LYS A 457 5.26 -29.00 9.41
C LYS A 457 3.93 -29.43 10.00
N GLY A 458 3.56 -30.70 9.85
CA GLY A 458 2.28 -31.21 10.31
C GLY A 458 1.12 -30.46 9.65
N ASN A 459 0.36 -29.69 10.43
CA ASN A 459 -0.73 -28.86 9.89
C ASN A 459 -0.40 -27.37 9.89
N VAL A 460 0.87 -26.99 10.08
CA VAL A 460 1.30 -25.59 10.22
C VAL A 460 2.19 -25.22 9.05
N PHE A 461 1.88 -24.09 8.41
CA PHE A 461 2.59 -23.55 7.26
C PHE A 461 3.17 -22.19 7.62
N TYR A 462 4.49 -22.04 7.47
CA TYR A 462 5.21 -20.79 7.68
C TYR A 462 5.51 -20.19 6.31
N LEU A 463 4.90 -19.05 6.01
CA LEU A 463 4.94 -18.40 4.71
C LEU A 463 5.99 -17.30 4.73
N TYR A 464 6.96 -17.39 3.83
CA TYR A 464 8.02 -16.42 3.66
C TYR A 464 7.99 -15.84 2.26
N PHE A 465 8.33 -14.57 2.16
CA PHE A 465 8.50 -13.87 0.90
C PHE A 465 9.64 -12.87 1.04
N ASN A 466 10.62 -12.93 0.12
CA ASN A 466 11.85 -12.13 0.17
C ASN A 466 12.55 -12.13 1.54
N GLY A 467 12.67 -13.32 2.15
CA GLY A 467 13.29 -13.50 3.46
C GLY A 467 12.47 -13.05 4.68
N GLU A 468 11.29 -12.43 4.51
CA GLU A 468 10.42 -12.04 5.63
C GLU A 468 9.30 -13.06 5.86
N VAL A 469 8.94 -13.29 7.13
CA VAL A 469 7.77 -14.10 7.50
C VAL A 469 6.51 -13.28 7.29
N MET A 470 5.63 -13.73 6.40
CA MET A 470 4.37 -13.05 6.08
C MET A 470 3.23 -13.54 6.97
N ALA A 471 3.15 -14.86 7.21
CA ALA A 471 2.14 -15.45 8.06
C ALA A 471 2.51 -16.87 8.53
N VAL A 472 1.80 -17.32 9.57
CA VAL A 472 1.76 -18.73 9.98
C VAL A 472 0.32 -19.18 9.96
N VAL A 473 0.03 -20.21 9.16
CA VAL A 473 -1.34 -20.67 8.88
C VAL A 473 -1.49 -22.12 9.29
N GLU A 474 -2.62 -22.46 9.91
CA GLU A 474 -2.96 -23.84 10.26
C GLU A 474 -4.00 -24.41 9.29
N ASN A 475 -3.70 -25.56 8.69
CA ASN A 475 -4.66 -26.31 7.88
C ASN A 475 -4.27 -27.79 7.82
N SER A 476 -5.26 -28.68 7.88
CA SER A 476 -5.06 -30.13 7.95
C SER A 476 -5.68 -30.92 6.80
N THR A 477 -6.09 -30.24 5.72
CA THR A 477 -6.82 -30.88 4.61
C THR A 477 -5.94 -31.83 3.81
N HIS A 478 -4.72 -31.40 3.44
CA HIS A 478 -3.74 -32.25 2.77
C HIS A 478 -2.55 -32.48 3.69
N ALA A 479 -2.18 -33.74 3.91
CA ALA A 479 -1.15 -34.11 4.89
C ALA A 479 0.25 -34.27 4.28
N ALA A 480 0.33 -34.74 3.04
CA ALA A 480 1.56 -35.00 2.30
C ALA A 480 1.28 -35.03 0.80
N GLY A 481 2.32 -34.90 -0.01
CA GLY A 481 2.24 -35.01 -1.46
C GLY A 481 3.51 -34.45 -2.10
N GLN A 482 3.59 -34.51 -3.42
CA GLN A 482 4.68 -33.93 -4.19
C GLN A 482 4.76 -32.40 -3.99
N VAL A 483 5.82 -31.80 -4.51
CA VAL A 483 6.07 -30.35 -4.47
C VAL A 483 6.40 -29.85 -5.88
N GLY A 484 6.22 -28.57 -6.14
CA GLY A 484 6.57 -27.97 -7.42
C GLY A 484 6.05 -26.55 -7.57
N PHE A 485 5.61 -26.20 -8.77
CA PHE A 485 5.19 -24.84 -9.09
C PHE A 485 3.71 -24.74 -9.35
N PHE A 486 3.17 -23.58 -9.00
CA PHE A 486 1.89 -23.10 -9.46
C PHE A 486 2.12 -22.02 -10.51
N GLY A 487 1.35 -22.04 -11.59
CA GLY A 487 1.28 -20.97 -12.57
C GLY A 487 -0.14 -20.81 -13.13
N TRP A 488 -0.53 -19.61 -13.52
CA TRP A 488 -1.72 -19.37 -14.33
C TRP A 488 -1.56 -18.01 -15.02
N VAL A 489 -1.33 -18.01 -16.32
CA VAL A 489 -1.40 -16.79 -17.14
C VAL A 489 -2.83 -16.61 -17.64
N ASN A 490 -3.49 -15.50 -17.28
CA ASN A 490 -4.91 -15.33 -17.61
C ASN A 490 -5.19 -15.32 -19.12
N ALA A 491 -6.34 -15.90 -19.50
CA ALA A 491 -6.74 -16.08 -20.88
C ALA A 491 -6.82 -14.74 -21.63
N GLY A 492 -6.00 -14.59 -22.68
CA GLY A 492 -5.90 -13.37 -23.48
C GLY A 492 -4.57 -12.64 -23.33
N THR A 493 -3.76 -12.98 -22.33
CA THR A 493 -2.39 -12.49 -22.21
C THR A 493 -1.51 -13.14 -23.27
N THR A 494 -0.92 -12.33 -24.16
CA THR A 494 -0.05 -12.83 -25.22
C THR A 494 1.36 -13.01 -24.66
N ILE A 495 1.79 -14.26 -24.50
CA ILE A 495 3.23 -14.56 -24.36
C ILE A 495 3.86 -14.25 -25.71
N SER A 496 4.65 -13.16 -25.77
CA SER A 496 5.24 -12.70 -27.03
C SER A 496 6.23 -13.74 -27.56
N VAL A 497 6.42 -13.84 -28.88
CA VAL A 497 7.43 -14.72 -29.48
C VAL A 497 8.88 -14.36 -29.11
N GLU A 498 9.08 -13.20 -28.47
CA GLU A 498 10.38 -12.74 -27.95
C GLU A 498 10.58 -13.09 -26.46
N GLN A 499 9.51 -13.45 -25.74
CA GLN A 499 9.57 -13.94 -24.36
C GLN A 499 9.46 -15.46 -24.34
N VAL A 500 10.36 -16.09 -23.58
CA VAL A 500 10.44 -17.55 -23.45
C VAL A 500 9.20 -18.13 -22.74
N GLY A 501 8.53 -17.34 -21.90
CA GLY A 501 7.34 -17.75 -21.15
C GLY A 501 6.67 -16.59 -20.41
N GLY A 502 5.54 -16.86 -19.75
CA GLY A 502 4.83 -15.89 -18.91
C GLY A 502 5.33 -15.81 -17.46
N ILE A 503 5.92 -16.90 -16.98
CA ILE A 503 6.43 -17.08 -15.62
C ILE A 503 7.79 -17.77 -15.71
N ALA A 504 8.73 -17.40 -14.84
CA ALA A 504 10.04 -18.05 -14.72
C ALA A 504 10.35 -18.43 -13.27
N PHE A 505 10.97 -19.61 -13.09
CA PHE A 505 11.49 -20.09 -11.82
C PHE A 505 12.97 -20.46 -11.91
N ASP A 506 13.66 -20.30 -10.79
CA ASP A 506 15.07 -20.63 -10.62
C ASP A 506 15.38 -21.04 -9.16
N ASN A 507 16.48 -21.76 -8.94
CA ASN A 507 17.00 -22.14 -7.62
C ASN A 507 15.96 -22.79 -6.69
N PHE A 508 15.27 -23.82 -7.18
CA PHE A 508 14.30 -24.57 -6.39
C PHE A 508 15.03 -25.54 -5.46
N VAL A 509 14.78 -25.45 -4.16
CA VAL A 509 15.41 -26.33 -3.17
C VAL A 509 14.40 -26.82 -2.14
N VAL A 510 14.48 -28.10 -1.82
CA VAL A 510 13.62 -28.76 -0.82
C VAL A 510 14.47 -29.32 0.30
N PHE A 511 14.13 -28.99 1.53
CA PHE A 511 14.81 -29.44 2.75
C PHE A 511 13.88 -30.24 3.64
N ALA A 512 14.44 -31.16 4.42
CA ALA A 512 13.73 -31.82 5.51
C ALA A 512 13.37 -30.81 6.61
N VAL A 513 12.26 -31.02 7.33
CA VAL A 513 11.90 -30.19 8.48
C VAL A 513 11.71 -31.04 9.73
N THR A 514 12.30 -30.58 10.83
CA THR A 514 12.22 -31.25 12.13
C THR A 514 11.71 -30.31 13.21
N THR A 515 11.36 -30.88 14.36
CA THR A 515 11.14 -30.08 15.57
C THR A 515 12.51 -29.70 16.15
N PRO A 516 12.76 -28.42 16.45
CA PRO A 516 14.03 -28.01 17.01
C PRO A 516 14.34 -28.70 18.36
N THR A 517 15.62 -29.01 18.62
CA THR A 517 16.04 -29.66 19.88
C THR A 517 16.84 -28.77 20.84
N ASP A 518 17.36 -27.64 20.36
CA ASP A 518 18.06 -26.60 21.15
C ASP A 518 17.92 -25.26 20.45
N VAL A 519 17.78 -24.15 21.20
CA VAL A 519 17.52 -22.76 20.74
C VAL A 519 18.43 -22.32 19.59
N SER A 520 19.67 -22.83 19.53
CA SER A 520 20.63 -22.57 18.45
C SER A 520 20.20 -23.09 17.06
N GLN A 521 19.29 -24.07 17.00
CA GLN A 521 18.74 -24.66 15.77
C GLN A 521 17.48 -23.92 15.27
N TRP A 522 16.99 -22.93 16.02
CA TRP A 522 15.70 -22.28 15.78
C TRP A 522 15.87 -21.01 14.94
N SER A 523 17.10 -20.68 14.53
CA SER A 523 17.42 -19.46 13.80
C SER A 523 18.68 -19.60 12.94
N ILE A 524 18.52 -20.01 11.68
CA ILE A 524 19.46 -19.58 10.62
C ILE A 524 18.73 -19.22 9.31
N TYR A 525 17.39 -19.02 9.23
CA TYR A 525 16.77 -18.56 7.96
C TYR A 525 15.51 -17.73 8.15
#